data_AF-A0AAW9EEJ1-F1
#
_entry.id   AF-A0AAW9EEJ1-F1
#
_cell.length_a   1.000
_cell.length_b   1.000
_cell.length_c   1.000
_cell.angle_alpha   90.00
_cell.angle_beta   90.00
_cell.angle_gamma   90.00
#
_symmetry.space_group_name_H-M   'P 1'
#
loop_
_entity.id
_entity.type
_entity.pdbx_description
1 polymer ?
#
loop_
_entity_poly.entity_id
_entity_poly.type
_entity_poly.pdbx_seq_one_letter_code
_entity_poly.pdbx_strand_id
1 'polypeptide(L)' 'RKMGIKTVMITGDNRLTAAAIAAEAGVDDFLAEATPEAKLALIRQYQAEGRLVAMTGDGTNDAPALAQADVAVAMNSGT' A
#
# COMPACT_ATOMS: atom_id res chain seq x y z
N ARG A 1 -7.06 -9.46 14.26
CA ARG A 1 -5.85 -8.76 14.75
C ARG A 1 -6.20 -7.85 15.94
N LYS A 2 -5.29 -7.61 16.90
CA LYS A 2 -5.59 -6.85 18.14
C LYS A 2 -5.94 -5.37 17.93
N MET A 3 -5.47 -4.75 16.83
CA MET A 3 -5.65 -3.30 16.58
C MET A 3 -6.78 -2.95 15.58
N GLY A 4 -7.44 -3.94 14.95
CA GLY A 4 -8.53 -3.67 14.00
C GLY A 4 -8.13 -3.03 12.66
N ILE A 5 -6.85 -3.00 12.31
CA ILE A 5 -6.35 -2.41 11.05
C ILE A 5 -6.33 -3.47 9.95
N LYS A 6 -6.91 -3.15 8.77
CA LYS A 6 -6.74 -3.94 7.53
C LYS A 6 -5.41 -3.54 6.88
N THR A 7 -4.56 -4.52 6.64
CA THR A 7 -3.25 -4.35 5.99
C THR A 7 -3.33 -4.80 4.54
N VAL A 8 -2.87 -3.94 3.63
CA VAL A 8 -2.85 -4.21 2.19
C VAL A 8 -1.43 -4.00 1.68
N MET A 9 -0.86 -5.03 1.05
CA MET A 9 0.45 -4.92 0.41
C MET A 9 0.30 -4.42 -1.03
N ILE A 10 1.19 -3.55 -1.48
CA ILE A 10 1.21 -3.07 -2.86
C ILE A 10 2.61 -3.33 -3.41
N THR A 11 2.71 -4.10 -4.49
CA THR A 11 4.00 -4.44 -5.13
C THR A 11 3.91 -4.39 -6.65
N GLY A 12 5.05 -4.08 -7.29
CA GLY A 12 5.22 -4.20 -8.74
C GLY A 12 5.50 -5.65 -9.21
N ASP A 13 5.69 -6.59 -8.28
CA ASP A 13 5.93 -7.99 -8.59
C ASP A 13 4.72 -8.64 -9.27
N ASN A 14 5.00 -9.73 -10.00
CA ASN A 14 3.94 -10.56 -10.55
C ASN A 14 3.05 -11.17 -9.46
N ARG A 15 1.84 -11.57 -9.86
CA ARG A 15 0.82 -12.08 -8.92
C ARG A 15 1.27 -13.29 -8.09
N LEU A 16 2.11 -14.17 -8.64
CA LEU A 16 2.54 -15.39 -7.94
C LEU A 16 3.51 -15.08 -6.81
N THR A 17 4.51 -14.24 -7.09
CA THR A 17 5.45 -13.74 -6.08
C THR A 17 4.73 -12.92 -5.01
N ALA A 18 3.86 -11.99 -5.42
CA ALA A 18 3.11 -11.15 -4.50
C ALA A 18 2.23 -11.98 -3.55
N ALA A 19 1.56 -13.01 -4.05
CA ALA A 19 0.73 -13.89 -3.22
C ALA A 19 1.55 -14.66 -2.18
N ALA A 20 2.73 -15.16 -2.56
CA ALA A 20 3.62 -15.87 -1.65
C ALA A 20 4.11 -14.96 -0.51
N ILE A 21 4.60 -13.76 -0.85
CA ILE A 21 5.07 -12.78 0.14
C ILE A 21 3.91 -12.29 1.02
N ALA A 22 2.73 -12.06 0.44
CA ALA A 22 1.56 -11.63 1.19
C ALA A 22 1.15 -12.67 2.26
N ALA A 23 1.15 -13.95 1.89
CA ALA A 23 0.85 -15.04 2.81
C ALA A 23 1.91 -15.16 3.91
N GLU A 24 3.19 -15.03 3.57
CA GLU A 24 4.31 -15.08 4.53
C GLU A 24 4.27 -13.90 5.52
N ALA A 25 4.05 -12.68 5.02
CA ALA A 25 3.92 -11.47 5.83
C ALA A 25 2.59 -11.41 6.61
N GLY A 26 1.64 -12.28 6.26
CA GLY A 26 0.32 -12.38 6.87
C GLY A 26 -0.57 -11.16 6.63
N VAL A 27 -0.40 -10.43 5.53
CA VAL A 27 -1.24 -9.27 5.20
C VAL A 27 -2.65 -9.71 4.81
N ASP A 28 -3.63 -8.82 4.99
CA ASP A 28 -5.04 -9.15 4.74
C ASP A 28 -5.40 -9.13 3.24
N ASP A 29 -4.63 -8.40 2.43
CA ASP A 29 -4.88 -8.24 0.99
C ASP A 29 -3.61 -7.80 0.25
N PHE A 30 -3.59 -7.90 -1.07
CA PHE A 30 -2.49 -7.39 -1.88
C PHE A 30 -2.89 -6.92 -3.29
N LEU A 31 -2.16 -5.93 -3.80
CA LEU A 31 -2.18 -5.49 -5.19
C LEU A 31 -0.82 -5.86 -5.82
N ALA A 32 -0.84 -6.76 -6.81
CA ALA A 32 0.32 -7.14 -7.60
C ALA A 32 0.38 -6.35 -8.91
N GLU A 33 1.56 -6.32 -9.54
CA GLU A 33 1.81 -5.63 -10.82
C GLU A 33 1.33 -4.16 -10.77
N ALA A 34 1.49 -3.53 -9.59
CA ALA A 34 0.88 -2.25 -9.30
C ALA A 34 1.56 -1.11 -10.08
N THR A 35 0.78 -0.41 -10.90
CA THR A 35 1.20 0.86 -11.50
C THR A 35 0.99 2.02 -10.53
N PRO A 36 1.70 3.15 -10.67
CA PRO A 36 1.48 4.34 -9.83
C PRO A 36 0.01 4.79 -9.77
N GLU A 37 -0.71 4.72 -10.89
CA GLU A 37 -2.12 5.07 -10.99
C GLU A 37 -3.00 4.10 -10.21
N ALA A 38 -2.70 2.79 -10.27
CA ALA A 38 -3.41 1.77 -9.52
C ALA A 38 -3.23 1.96 -8.00
N LYS A 39 -2.02 2.34 -7.55
CA LYS A 39 -1.77 2.68 -6.13
C LYS A 39 -2.66 3.84 -5.68
N LEU A 40 -2.66 4.93 -6.44
CA LEU A 40 -3.47 6.13 -6.15
C LEU A 40 -4.97 5.83 -6.15
N ALA A 41 -5.44 5.05 -7.13
CA ALA A 41 -6.83 4.66 -7.22
C ALA A 41 -7.26 3.85 -5.99
N LEU A 42 -6.42 2.93 -5.51
CA LEU A 42 -6.70 2.11 -4.34
C LEU A 42 -6.82 2.96 -3.06
N ILE A 43 -5.94 3.94 -2.88
CA ILE A 43 -6.00 4.86 -1.73
C ILE A 43 -7.31 5.65 -1.76
N ARG A 44 -7.63 6.26 -2.92
CA ARG A 44 -8.87 7.03 -3.09
C ARG A 44 -10.12 6.19 -2.89
N GLN A 45 -10.11 4.93 -3.33
CA GLN A 45 -11.21 4.02 -3.11
C GLN A 45 -11.45 3.80 -1.61
N TYR A 46 -10.41 3.44 -0.85
CA TYR A 46 -10.58 3.22 0.59
C TYR A 46 -10.98 4.49 1.35
N GLN A 47 -10.46 5.65 0.94
CA GLN A 47 -10.90 6.95 1.47
C GLN A 47 -12.37 7.23 1.15
N ALA A 48 -12.83 6.93 -0.07
CA ALA A 48 -14.23 7.09 -0.46
C ALA A 48 -15.17 6.13 0.29
N GLU A 49 -14.66 4.98 0.74
CA GLU A 49 -15.36 4.05 1.65
C GLU A 49 -15.40 4.55 3.10
N GLY A 50 -14.85 5.73 3.40
CA GLY A 50 -14.80 6.33 4.73
C GLY A 50 -13.71 5.77 5.63
N ARG A 51 -12.72 5.07 5.07
CA ARG A 51 -11.57 4.55 5.84
C ARG A 51 -10.45 5.60 5.89
N LEU A 52 -9.76 5.65 7.02
CA LEU A 52 -8.48 6.35 7.12
C LEU A 52 -7.38 5.47 6.53
N VAL A 53 -6.60 6.03 5.62
CA VAL A 53 -5.53 5.33 4.92
C VAL A 53 -4.17 5.83 5.41
N ALA A 54 -3.41 4.92 6.02
CA ALA A 54 -1.99 5.12 6.26
C ALA A 54 -1.18 4.42 5.17
N MET A 55 -0.25 5.14 4.53
CA MET A 55 0.64 4.59 3.52
C MET A 55 2.10 4.67 3.97
N THR A 56 2.84 3.59 3.75
CA THR A 56 4.29 3.54 3.92
C THR A 56 4.97 3.40 2.55
N GLY A 57 6.09 4.08 2.32
CA GLY A 57 6.80 4.02 1.05
C GLY A 57 8.22 4.60 1.09
N ASP A 58 8.96 4.42 0.00
CA ASP A 58 10.36 4.86 -0.19
C ASP A 58 10.48 6.34 -0.61
N GLY A 59 9.40 7.12 -0.60
CA GLY A 59 9.42 8.55 -0.83
C GLY A 59 9.50 8.97 -2.30
N THR A 60 10.28 8.28 -3.14
CA THR A 60 10.49 8.72 -4.54
C THR A 60 9.51 8.10 -5.51
N ASN A 61 9.35 6.78 -5.49
CA ASN A 61 8.39 6.11 -6.37
C ASN A 61 6.96 6.24 -5.85
N ASP A 62 6.83 6.40 -4.53
CA ASP A 62 5.54 6.48 -3.84
C ASP A 62 5.12 7.91 -3.49
N ALA A 63 5.87 8.95 -3.88
CA ALA A 63 5.57 10.36 -3.55
C ALA A 63 4.10 10.75 -3.78
N PRO A 64 3.50 10.51 -4.97
CA PRO A 64 2.10 10.86 -5.21
C PRO A 64 1.14 10.13 -4.27
N ALA A 65 1.42 8.87 -3.99
CA ALA A 65 0.58 8.01 -3.19
C ALA A 65 0.69 8.36 -1.69
N LEU A 66 1.91 8.65 -1.22
CA LEU A 66 2.16 9.20 0.12
C LEU A 66 1.45 10.54 0.32
N ALA A 67 1.48 11.43 -0.67
CA ALA A 67 0.77 12.72 -0.62
C ALA A 67 -0.76 12.59 -0.61
N GLN A 68 -1.30 11.50 -1.15
CA GLN A 68 -2.74 11.23 -1.20
C GLN A 68 -3.26 10.57 0.10
N ALA A 69 -2.41 9.88 0.87
CA ALA A 69 -2.78 9.20 2.10
C ALA A 69 -3.11 10.18 3.24
N ASP A 70 -3.95 9.75 4.19
CA ASP A 70 -4.28 10.55 5.38
C ASP A 70 -3.11 10.62 6.36
N VAL A 71 -2.31 9.54 6.40
CA VAL A 71 -1.06 9.47 7.15
C VAL A 71 0.02 8.87 6.25
N ALA A 72 1.09 9.62 6.04
CA ALA A 72 2.25 9.19 5.26
C ALA A 72 3.41 8.82 6.18
N VAL A 73 4.02 7.65 5.94
CA VAL A 73 5.24 7.20 6.62
C VAL A 73 6.31 6.95 5.55
N ALA A 74 7.19 7.92 5.36
CA ALA A 74 8.32 7.78 4.45
C ALA A 74 9.50 7.09 5.16
N MET A 75 10.15 6.14 4.48
CA MET A 75 11.35 5.50 4.99
C MET A 75 12.60 6.38 4.70
N ASN A 76 13.42 6.64 5.73
CA ASN A 76 14.61 7.51 5.66
C ASN A 76 15.76 7.00 4.75
N SER A 77 15.60 5.84 4.11
CA SER A 77 16.57 5.27 3.15
C SER A 77 16.06 5.31 1.71
N GLY A 78 14.92 5.97 1.47
CA GLY A 78 14.44 6.30 0.15
C GLY A 78 15.30 7.37 -0.50
N THR A 79 15.96 7.03 -1.60
CA THR A 79 16.69 8.00 -2.45
C THR A 79 15.75 8.87 -3.22
#